data_AF-A0A496WU04-F1
#
_entry.id   AF-A0A496WU04-F1
#
_cell.length_a   1.000
_cell.length_b   1.000
_cell.length_c   1.000
_cell.angle_alpha   90.00
_cell.angle_beta   90.00
_cell.angle_gamma   90.00
#
_symmetry.space_group_name_H-M   'P 1'
#
loop_
_entity.id
_entity.type
_entity.pdbx_description
1 polymer ?
#
loop_
_entity_poly.entity_id
_entity_poly.type
_entity_poly.pdbx_seq_one_letter_code
_entity_poly.pdbx_strand_id
1 'polypeptide(L)'
;AIKDQSLDFSQAQVSSDQSGRTVNNIQTTSRYVNTEARQVLEGAQLVESWQAEEGKTYALAVLEKAPAERRFRDGVRSADRQIEDRVKYASQQAPNPVAALAALEQARTIENQRSNLNRNLSVVSGKGIKGHYDQARLERLLRNALVTLHFHAMADSPQLQQNLESAIGTLGITLDKNSPYQLIASMDTEPVQKKQGWYWLRGSTEMSLIYQGEALAKKRWPLKVSATDKGMVEQRAKDKLSERMAPYLYELITSVQ
;
A
#
# COMPACT_ATOMS: atom_id res chain seq x y z
N ALA A 1 8.95 -3.50 1.84
CA ALA A 1 10.11 -4.24 1.29
C ALA A 1 9.78 -4.59 -0.15
N ILE A 2 10.59 -4.16 -1.10
CA ILE A 2 10.40 -4.47 -2.52
C ILE A 2 10.82 -5.93 -2.69
N LYS A 3 9.86 -6.81 -2.99
CA LYS A 3 10.14 -8.17 -3.41
C LYS A 3 10.66 -8.11 -4.84
N ASP A 4 11.89 -8.53 -5.02
CA ASP A 4 12.48 -8.75 -6.34
C ASP A 4 11.76 -9.95 -6.98
N GLN A 5 11.11 -9.72 -8.12
CA GLN A 5 10.48 -10.77 -8.91
C GLN A 5 10.88 -10.55 -10.36
N SER A 6 11.78 -11.42 -10.85
CA SER A 6 12.09 -11.57 -12.26
C SER A 6 10.91 -12.26 -12.93
N LEU A 7 10.38 -11.68 -14.01
CA LEU A 7 9.46 -12.37 -14.90
C LEU A 7 10.14 -12.49 -16.25
N ASP A 8 10.39 -13.73 -16.64
CA ASP A 8 10.90 -14.08 -17.96
C ASP A 8 9.72 -14.14 -18.93
N PHE A 9 9.71 -13.29 -19.94
CA PHE A 9 8.77 -13.41 -21.05
C PHE A 9 9.35 -14.40 -22.07
N SER A 10 8.75 -15.59 -22.16
CA SER A 10 9.02 -16.54 -23.24
C SER A 10 7.86 -16.51 -24.23
N GLN A 11 8.10 -16.01 -25.45
CA GLN A 11 7.15 -16.16 -26.54
C GLN A 11 7.78 -17.07 -27.59
N ALA A 12 7.15 -18.22 -27.83
CA ALA A 12 7.52 -19.14 -28.90
C ALA A 12 6.68 -18.79 -30.14
N GLN A 13 7.33 -18.33 -31.20
CA GLN A 13 6.67 -18.15 -32.49
C GLN A 13 7.01 -19.35 -33.37
N VAL A 14 6.00 -20.13 -33.73
CA VAL A 14 6.14 -21.29 -34.62
C VAL A 14 5.71 -20.86 -36.01
N SER A 15 6.67 -20.63 -36.90
CA SER A 15 6.42 -20.49 -38.34
C SER A 15 6.68 -21.83 -39.03
N SER A 16 5.68 -22.35 -39.74
CA SER A 16 5.85 -23.55 -40.58
C SER A 16 5.94 -23.15 -42.05
N ASP A 17 7.12 -23.28 -42.65
CA ASP A 17 7.29 -23.28 -44.10
C ASP A 17 7.78 -24.65 -44.58
N GLN A 18 7.48 -24.97 -45.84
CA GLN A 18 7.54 -26.30 -46.48
C GLN A 18 8.94 -26.97 -46.54
N SER A 19 9.95 -26.51 -45.80
CA SER A 19 11.27 -27.17 -45.73
C SER A 19 11.93 -27.21 -44.35
N GLY A 20 11.18 -26.99 -43.26
CA GLY A 20 11.71 -27.24 -41.91
C GLY A 20 11.01 -26.44 -40.83
N ARG A 21 10.79 -27.07 -39.68
CA ARG A 21 10.15 -26.46 -38.51
C ARG A 21 11.18 -25.66 -37.71
N THR A 22 11.29 -24.36 -37.96
CA THR A 22 12.16 -23.46 -37.19
C THR A 22 11.40 -22.93 -35.98
N VAL A 23 11.86 -23.29 -34.78
CA VAL A 23 11.33 -22.76 -33.51
C VAL A 23 12.27 -21.65 -33.05
N ASN A 24 11.87 -20.39 -33.23
CA ASN A 24 12.58 -19.26 -32.63
C ASN A 24 11.98 -18.98 -31.24
N ASN A 25 12.77 -19.24 -30.21
CA ASN A 25 12.45 -18.91 -28.83
C ASN A 25 13.14 -17.60 -28.48
N ILE A 26 12.39 -16.49 -28.43
CA ILE A 26 12.94 -15.19 -28.02
C ILE A 26 12.65 -15.04 -26.53
N GLN A 27 13.71 -15.08 -25.72
CA GLN A 27 13.65 -14.88 -24.28
C GLN A 27 14.22 -13.50 -23.97
N THR A 28 13.34 -12.56 -23.62
CA THR A 28 13.73 -11.17 -23.32
C THR A 28 13.60 -10.91 -21.83
N THR A 29 14.74 -10.75 -21.15
CA THR A 29 14.79 -10.32 -19.75
C THR A 29 14.71 -8.79 -19.70
N SER A 30 13.56 -8.27 -19.24
CA SER A 30 13.37 -6.83 -19.02
C SER A 30 13.38 -6.53 -17.51
N ARG A 31 14.24 -5.59 -17.07
CA ARG A 31 14.32 -5.11 -15.68
C ARG A 31 13.56 -3.79 -15.53
N TYR A 32 12.84 -3.67 -14.41
CA TYR A 32 11.61 -2.89 -14.26
C TYR A 32 11.74 -1.36 -14.18
N VAL A 33 10.82 -0.66 -14.86
CA VAL A 33 10.42 0.74 -14.62
C VAL A 33 9.06 0.75 -13.90
N ASN A 34 8.99 1.46 -12.77
CA ASN A 34 7.85 1.84 -11.90
C ASN A 34 6.45 1.17 -12.06
N THR A 35 5.74 0.97 -10.94
CA THR A 35 4.38 0.38 -10.90
C THR A 35 3.36 1.07 -11.85
N GLU A 36 3.51 2.38 -12.08
CA GLU A 36 2.70 3.14 -13.05
C GLU A 36 2.94 2.70 -14.50
N ALA A 37 4.17 2.32 -14.86
CA ALA A 37 4.49 1.84 -16.21
C ALA A 37 3.89 0.44 -16.47
N ARG A 38 3.79 -0.45 -15.46
CA ARG A 38 3.14 -1.78 -15.61
C ARG A 38 1.73 -1.67 -16.18
N GLN A 39 0.93 -0.78 -15.59
CA GLN A 39 -0.49 -0.68 -15.87
C GLN A 39 -0.79 -0.02 -17.23
N VAL A 40 0.13 0.81 -17.73
CA VAL A 40 0.08 1.37 -19.10
C VAL A 40 0.50 0.31 -20.13
N LEU A 41 1.44 -0.57 -19.77
CA LEU A 41 2.03 -1.58 -20.65
C LEU A 41 1.20 -2.86 -20.78
N GLU A 42 0.25 -3.14 -19.88
CA GLU A 42 -0.70 -4.23 -20.11
C GLU A 42 -1.37 -4.00 -21.48
N GLY A 43 -1.37 -5.00 -22.35
CA GLY A 43 -1.93 -4.90 -23.70
C GLY A 43 -1.13 -4.08 -24.71
N ALA A 44 0.02 -3.51 -24.34
CA ALA A 44 0.98 -2.98 -25.30
C ALA A 44 1.73 -4.15 -25.96
N GLN A 45 1.89 -4.09 -27.27
CA GLN A 45 2.62 -5.08 -28.06
C GLN A 45 4.04 -4.57 -28.31
N LEU A 46 5.05 -5.40 -28.06
CA LEU A 46 6.43 -5.11 -28.47
C LEU A 46 6.49 -5.23 -30.00
N VAL A 47 6.69 -4.10 -30.68
CA VAL A 47 6.76 -4.06 -32.13
C VAL A 47 8.19 -4.17 -32.62
N GLU A 48 9.15 -3.65 -31.85
CA GLU A 48 10.56 -3.67 -32.23
C GLU A 48 11.46 -3.70 -30.99
N SER A 49 12.63 -4.32 -31.12
CA SER A 49 13.70 -4.24 -30.12
C SER A 49 15.05 -4.19 -30.81
N TRP A 50 15.96 -3.36 -30.30
CA TRP A 50 17.33 -3.27 -30.82
C TRP A 50 18.34 -3.13 -29.70
N GLN A 51 19.58 -3.56 -29.95
CA GLN A 51 20.68 -3.50 -29.00
C GLN A 51 21.72 -2.50 -29.51
N ALA A 52 22.07 -1.52 -28.68
CA ALA A 52 23.13 -0.57 -28.99
C ALA A 52 24.52 -1.16 -28.65
N GLU A 53 25.57 -0.59 -29.27
CA GLU A 53 26.96 -1.04 -29.17
C GLU A 53 27.50 -1.15 -27.73
N GLU A 54 26.88 -0.46 -26.77
CA GLU A 54 27.26 -0.46 -25.34
C GLU A 54 26.53 -1.55 -24.52
N GLY A 55 25.86 -2.51 -25.16
CA GLY A 55 25.11 -3.56 -24.45
C GLY A 55 23.77 -3.10 -23.87
N LYS A 56 23.28 -1.91 -24.24
CA LYS A 56 21.95 -1.40 -23.88
C LYS A 56 20.90 -1.94 -24.86
N THR A 57 19.79 -2.44 -24.34
CA THR A 57 18.65 -2.89 -25.14
C THR A 57 17.52 -1.87 -25.09
N TYR A 58 16.96 -1.56 -26.25
CA TYR A 58 15.81 -0.67 -26.42
C TYR A 58 14.64 -1.47 -26.99
N ALA A 59 13.43 -1.02 -26.67
CA ALA A 59 12.18 -1.67 -27.04
C ALA A 59 11.13 -0.62 -27.40
N LEU A 60 10.47 -0.79 -28.55
CA LEU A 60 9.30 0.00 -28.96
C LEU A 60 8.04 -0.82 -28.70
N ALA A 61 7.22 -0.35 -27.77
CA ALA A 61 5.92 -0.91 -27.49
C ALA A 61 4.82 -0.01 -28.06
N VAL A 62 3.86 -0.60 -28.76
CA VAL A 62 2.70 0.09 -29.34
C VAL A 62 1.43 -0.40 -28.65
N LEU A 63 0.54 0.54 -28.33
CA LEU A 63 -0.76 0.25 -27.72
C LEU A 63 -1.87 0.63 -28.70
N GLU A 64 -2.69 -0.34 -29.10
CA GLU A 64 -3.84 -0.05 -29.95
C GLU A 64 -4.86 0.81 -29.20
N LYS A 65 -5.19 1.97 -29.79
CA LYS A 65 -6.02 3.00 -29.15
C LYS A 65 -7.41 2.50 -28.76
N ALA A 66 -8.13 1.84 -29.66
CA ALA A 66 -9.52 1.46 -29.43
C ALA A 66 -9.71 0.36 -28.36
N PRO A 67 -8.94 -0.75 -28.36
CA PRO A 67 -8.97 -1.72 -27.28
C PRO A 67 -8.54 -1.15 -25.93
N ALA A 68 -7.49 -0.30 -25.92
CA ALA A 68 -7.02 0.36 -24.71
C ALA A 68 -8.08 1.29 -24.11
N GLU A 69 -8.75 2.09 -24.94
CA GLU A 69 -9.84 2.96 -24.51
C GLU A 69 -10.97 2.16 -23.85
N ARG A 70 -11.43 1.07 -24.48
CA ARG A 70 -12.50 0.21 -23.92
C ARG A 70 -12.10 -0.32 -22.56
N ARG A 71 -10.89 -0.90 -22.46
CA ARG A 71 -10.37 -1.45 -21.20
C ARG A 71 -10.29 -0.40 -20.10
N PHE A 72 -9.70 0.77 -20.36
CA PHE A 72 -9.60 1.81 -19.34
C PHE A 72 -10.97 2.33 -18.92
N ARG A 73 -11.90 2.50 -19.87
CA ARG A 73 -13.28 2.90 -19.59
C ARG A 73 -14.00 1.87 -18.71
N ASP A 74 -13.86 0.58 -18.99
CA ASP A 74 -14.47 -0.49 -18.21
C ASP A 74 -13.83 -0.61 -16.82
N GLY A 75 -12.51 -0.44 -16.74
CA GLY A 75 -11.78 -0.37 -15.47
C GLY A 75 -12.25 0.79 -14.59
N VAL A 76 -12.38 2.00 -15.15
CA VAL A 76 -12.92 3.16 -14.41
C VAL A 76 -14.33 2.89 -13.91
N ARG A 77 -15.23 2.36 -14.76
CA ARG A 77 -16.62 2.04 -14.35
C ARG A 77 -16.69 0.93 -13.31
N SER A 78 -15.78 -0.04 -13.36
CA SER A 78 -15.68 -1.09 -12.34
C SER A 78 -15.23 -0.51 -11.01
N ALA A 79 -14.21 0.34 -11.03
CA ALA A 79 -13.71 1.01 -9.84
C ALA A 79 -14.76 1.96 -9.24
N ASP A 80 -15.48 2.74 -10.06
CA ASP A 80 -16.56 3.62 -9.62
C ASP A 80 -17.64 2.85 -8.83
N ARG A 81 -18.07 1.68 -9.33
CA ARG A 81 -19.01 0.78 -8.64
C ARG A 81 -18.46 0.27 -7.31
N GLN A 82 -17.22 -0.21 -7.30
CA GLN A 82 -16.60 -0.73 -6.08
C GLN A 82 -16.44 0.37 -5.01
N ILE A 83 -16.08 1.60 -5.41
CA ILE A 83 -16.00 2.74 -4.49
C ILE A 83 -17.38 3.02 -3.89
N GLU A 84 -18.42 3.05 -4.71
CA GLU A 84 -19.80 3.25 -4.25
C GLU A 84 -20.23 2.18 -3.26
N ASP A 85 -19.98 0.91 -3.56
CA ASP A 85 -20.29 -0.22 -2.66
C ASP A 85 -19.58 -0.08 -1.31
N ARG A 86 -18.29 0.30 -1.31
CA ARG A 86 -17.52 0.50 -0.07
C ARG A 86 -18.02 1.67 0.75
N VAL A 87 -18.35 2.80 0.12
CA VAL A 87 -18.92 3.96 0.81
C VAL A 87 -20.32 3.65 1.36
N LYS A 88 -21.13 2.92 0.60
CA LYS A 88 -22.46 2.48 1.04
C LYS A 88 -22.36 1.52 2.22
N TYR A 89 -21.47 0.53 2.15
CA TYR A 89 -21.20 -0.37 3.26
C TYR A 89 -20.80 0.41 4.53
N ALA A 90 -19.83 1.32 4.41
CA ALA A 90 -19.34 2.11 5.54
C ALA A 90 -20.44 2.95 6.21
N SER A 91 -21.39 3.46 5.44
CA SER A 91 -22.45 4.35 5.95
C SER A 91 -23.71 3.62 6.42
N GLN A 92 -23.99 2.42 5.93
CA GLN A 92 -25.29 1.76 6.12
C GLN A 92 -25.22 0.35 6.71
N GLN A 93 -24.07 -0.34 6.59
CA GLN A 93 -23.99 -1.79 6.83
C GLN A 93 -22.84 -2.19 7.76
N ALA A 94 -21.84 -1.34 7.93
CA ALA A 94 -20.69 -1.64 8.77
C ALA A 94 -21.16 -1.94 10.20
N PRO A 95 -20.75 -3.08 10.79
CA PRO A 95 -21.20 -3.48 12.13
C PRO A 95 -20.62 -2.57 13.22
N ASN A 96 -19.55 -1.85 12.89
CA ASN A 96 -18.89 -0.94 13.81
C ASN A 96 -18.08 0.16 13.11
N PRO A 97 -17.68 1.23 13.83
CA PRO A 97 -16.95 2.36 13.26
C PRO A 97 -15.60 2.01 12.64
N VAL A 98 -14.88 1.01 13.19
CA VAL A 98 -13.57 0.61 12.64
C VAL A 98 -13.73 -0.12 11.31
N ALA A 99 -14.74 -1.00 11.18
CA ALA A 99 -15.09 -1.63 9.91
C ALA A 99 -15.55 -0.59 8.87
N ALA A 100 -16.28 0.44 9.29
CA ALA A 100 -16.65 1.56 8.41
C ALA A 100 -15.40 2.30 7.90
N LEU A 101 -14.46 2.62 8.79
CA LEU A 101 -13.19 3.26 8.44
C LEU A 101 -12.37 2.40 7.45
N ALA A 102 -12.24 1.10 7.71
CA ALA A 102 -11.50 0.18 6.85
C ALA A 102 -12.12 0.12 5.43
N ALA A 103 -13.44 0.09 5.32
CA ALA A 103 -14.12 0.15 4.02
C ALA A 103 -13.87 1.47 3.28
N LEU A 104 -13.84 2.61 3.98
CA LEU A 104 -13.49 3.90 3.38
C LEU A 104 -12.02 3.95 2.90
N GLU A 105 -11.08 3.32 3.61
CA GLU A 105 -9.68 3.25 3.17
C GLU A 105 -9.54 2.35 1.93
N GLN A 106 -10.31 1.26 1.86
CA GLN A 106 -10.41 0.45 0.64
C GLN A 106 -10.95 1.27 -0.53
N ALA A 107 -12.00 2.08 -0.29
CA ALA A 107 -12.55 2.99 -1.30
C ALA A 107 -11.48 3.98 -1.80
N ARG A 108 -10.69 4.58 -0.90
CA ARG A 108 -9.57 5.46 -1.25
C ARG A 108 -8.49 4.74 -2.07
N THR A 109 -8.16 3.50 -1.72
CA THR A 109 -7.19 2.70 -2.46
C THR A 109 -7.68 2.40 -3.88
N ILE A 110 -8.97 2.07 -4.03
CA ILE A 110 -9.60 1.87 -5.34
C ILE A 110 -9.62 3.19 -6.12
N GLU A 111 -9.88 4.33 -5.47
CA GLU A 111 -9.86 5.64 -6.14
C GLU A 111 -8.47 6.01 -6.69
N ASN A 112 -7.39 5.65 -6.01
CA ASN A 112 -6.03 5.84 -6.55
C ASN A 112 -5.83 5.05 -7.86
N GLN A 113 -6.31 3.80 -7.90
CA GLN A 113 -6.26 2.96 -9.11
C GLN A 113 -7.17 3.53 -10.22
N ARG A 114 -8.39 3.93 -9.85
CA ARG A 114 -9.38 4.57 -10.72
C ARG A 114 -8.83 5.83 -11.36
N SER A 115 -8.20 6.70 -10.58
CA SER A 115 -7.59 7.94 -11.06
C SER A 115 -6.47 7.69 -12.06
N ASN A 116 -5.64 6.66 -11.85
CA ASN A 116 -4.63 6.23 -12.82
C ASN A 116 -5.26 5.70 -14.12
N LEU A 117 -6.28 4.84 -14.03
CA LEU A 117 -7.04 4.36 -15.20
C LEU A 117 -7.67 5.52 -15.98
N ASN A 118 -8.22 6.50 -15.27
CA ASN A 118 -8.87 7.65 -15.87
C ASN A 118 -7.87 8.61 -16.54
N ARG A 119 -6.67 8.77 -15.97
CA ARG A 119 -5.56 9.50 -16.61
C ARG A 119 -5.16 8.82 -17.92
N ASN A 120 -4.98 7.49 -17.92
CA ASN A 120 -4.66 6.74 -19.13
C ASN A 120 -5.80 6.81 -20.16
N LEU A 121 -7.06 6.72 -19.72
CA LEU A 121 -8.22 6.92 -20.58
C LEU A 121 -8.21 8.30 -21.24
N SER A 122 -7.87 9.36 -20.49
CA SER A 122 -7.83 10.72 -21.02
C SER A 122 -6.74 10.89 -22.08
N VAL A 123 -5.60 10.21 -21.95
CA VAL A 123 -4.53 10.20 -22.94
C VAL A 123 -4.99 9.49 -24.23
N VAL A 124 -5.60 8.31 -24.13
CA VAL A 124 -5.99 7.55 -25.32
C VAL A 124 -7.28 8.05 -25.98
N SER A 125 -8.22 8.61 -25.24
CA SER A 125 -9.54 9.02 -25.78
C SER A 125 -9.73 10.53 -25.89
N GLY A 126 -8.79 11.32 -25.37
CA GLY A 126 -8.89 12.78 -25.27
C GLY A 126 -9.81 13.28 -24.14
N LYS A 127 -10.48 12.37 -23.41
CA LYS A 127 -11.39 12.73 -22.31
C LYS A 127 -11.39 11.69 -21.19
N GLY A 128 -11.50 12.18 -19.96
CA GLY A 128 -11.73 11.32 -18.79
C GLY A 128 -13.22 11.12 -18.49
N ILE A 129 -13.50 10.28 -17.51
CA ILE A 129 -14.80 10.09 -16.87
C ILE A 129 -14.73 10.76 -15.49
N LYS A 130 -15.73 11.58 -15.15
CA LYS A 130 -15.85 12.19 -13.83
C LYS A 130 -16.44 11.18 -12.85
N GLY A 131 -15.76 10.97 -11.72
CA GLY A 131 -16.23 10.09 -10.64
C GLY A 131 -17.19 10.83 -9.70
N HIS A 132 -18.09 10.10 -9.05
CA HIS A 132 -18.96 10.66 -8.00
C HIS A 132 -18.21 10.89 -6.68
N TYR A 133 -17.28 9.99 -6.36
CA TYR A 133 -16.37 10.09 -5.24
C TYR A 133 -14.98 10.38 -5.78
N ASP A 134 -14.49 11.60 -5.56
CA ASP A 134 -13.10 11.96 -5.82
C ASP A 134 -12.24 11.78 -4.56
N GLN A 135 -10.92 11.87 -4.73
CA GLN A 135 -9.97 11.73 -3.64
C GLN A 135 -10.28 12.70 -2.48
N ALA A 136 -10.58 13.96 -2.77
CA ALA A 136 -10.87 14.97 -1.75
C ALA A 136 -12.14 14.65 -0.94
N ARG A 137 -13.18 14.07 -1.58
CA ARG A 137 -14.39 13.61 -0.90
C ARG A 137 -14.10 12.39 -0.02
N LEU A 138 -13.37 11.40 -0.52
CA LEU A 138 -13.00 10.22 0.27
C LEU A 138 -12.12 10.57 1.47
N GLU A 139 -11.17 11.49 1.32
CA GLU A 139 -10.36 11.99 2.42
C GLU A 139 -11.18 12.69 3.51
N ARG A 140 -12.22 13.44 3.13
CA ARG A 140 -13.16 14.03 4.10
C ARG A 140 -13.95 12.96 4.84
N LEU A 141 -14.45 11.94 4.14
CA LEU A 141 -15.17 10.83 4.76
C LEU A 141 -14.28 10.07 5.75
N LEU A 142 -13.02 9.78 5.38
CA LEU A 142 -12.03 9.15 6.25
C LEU A 142 -11.76 9.98 7.51
N ARG A 143 -11.50 11.29 7.36
CA ARG A 143 -11.29 12.18 8.53
C ARG A 143 -12.50 12.20 9.45
N ASN A 144 -13.70 12.29 8.89
CA ASN A 144 -14.92 12.26 9.68
C ASN A 144 -15.07 10.93 10.42
N ALA A 145 -14.78 9.79 9.77
CA ALA A 145 -14.82 8.48 10.40
C ALA A 145 -13.79 8.37 11.56
N LEU A 146 -12.56 8.86 11.37
CA LEU A 146 -11.54 8.86 12.42
C LEU A 146 -12.00 9.61 13.69
N VAL A 147 -12.63 10.77 13.53
CA VAL A 147 -13.10 11.59 14.66
C VAL A 147 -14.20 10.90 15.47
N THR A 148 -14.94 9.96 14.87
CA THR A 148 -15.96 9.17 15.59
C THR A 148 -15.38 8.03 16.43
N LEU A 149 -14.07 7.77 16.33
CA LEU A 149 -13.43 6.68 17.07
C LEU A 149 -13.08 7.13 18.50
N HIS A 150 -13.26 6.18 19.43
CA HIS A 150 -12.90 6.32 20.83
C HIS A 150 -12.08 5.10 21.23
N PHE A 151 -10.90 5.29 21.82
CA PHE A 151 -10.01 4.18 22.22
C PHE A 151 -9.53 4.30 23.66
N HIS A 152 -9.47 3.16 24.34
CA HIS A 152 -8.67 2.99 25.54
C HIS A 152 -7.28 2.49 25.13
N ALA A 153 -6.24 3.29 25.38
CA ALA A 153 -4.86 2.99 25.02
C ALA A 153 -4.07 2.41 26.20
N MET A 154 -3.38 1.29 25.96
CA MET A 154 -2.51 0.63 26.93
C MET A 154 -1.19 0.24 26.28
N ALA A 155 -0.08 0.45 26.98
CA ALA A 155 1.26 0.11 26.52
C ALA A 155 2.13 -0.46 27.63
N ASP A 156 3.13 -1.26 27.25
CA ASP A 156 4.06 -1.93 28.18
C ASP A 156 5.07 -1.01 28.88
N SER A 157 5.18 0.25 28.46
CA SER A 157 6.10 1.22 29.02
C SER A 157 5.54 2.65 28.94
N PRO A 158 5.89 3.55 29.88
CA PRO A 158 5.40 4.93 29.87
C PRO A 158 5.73 5.71 28.59
N GLN A 159 6.91 5.46 28.01
CA GLN A 159 7.32 6.11 26.76
C GLN A 159 6.48 5.63 25.56
N LEU A 160 6.19 4.32 25.50
CA LEU A 160 5.34 3.76 24.45
C LEU A 160 3.89 4.24 24.62
N GLN A 161 3.41 4.35 25.86
CA GLN A 161 2.10 4.91 26.18
C GLN A 161 1.97 6.33 25.63
N GLN A 162 2.95 7.21 25.94
CA GLN A 162 2.95 8.59 25.45
C GLN A 162 2.96 8.67 23.92
N ASN A 163 3.76 7.81 23.26
CA ASN A 163 3.81 7.76 21.80
C ASN A 163 2.47 7.30 21.20
N LEU A 164 1.85 6.28 21.80
CA LEU A 164 0.54 5.77 21.36
C LEU A 164 -0.55 6.82 21.53
N GLU A 165 -0.63 7.48 22.69
CA GLU A 165 -1.59 8.57 22.95
C GLU A 165 -1.38 9.75 22.01
N SER A 166 -0.13 10.14 21.76
CA SER A 166 0.20 11.19 20.78
C SER A 166 -0.22 10.81 19.37
N ALA A 167 -0.06 9.54 18.97
CA ALA A 167 -0.49 9.05 17.68
C ALA A 167 -2.02 9.05 17.53
N ILE A 168 -2.74 8.65 18.57
CA ILE A 168 -4.21 8.70 18.64
C ILE A 168 -4.67 10.16 18.44
N GLY A 169 -4.09 11.10 19.18
CA GLY A 169 -4.38 12.52 19.04
C GLY A 169 -4.04 13.08 17.65
N THR A 170 -2.92 12.65 17.06
CA THR A 170 -2.51 13.05 15.69
C THR A 170 -3.51 12.61 14.63
N LEU A 171 -4.14 11.45 14.79
CA LEU A 171 -5.19 10.95 13.90
C LEU A 171 -6.56 11.60 14.16
N GLY A 172 -6.68 12.48 15.16
CA GLY A 172 -7.93 13.11 15.55
C GLY A 172 -8.91 12.18 16.27
N ILE A 173 -8.40 11.08 16.83
CA ILE A 173 -9.19 10.07 17.54
C ILE A 173 -9.28 10.45 19.02
N THR A 174 -10.41 10.14 19.67
CA THR A 174 -10.62 10.47 21.08
C THR A 174 -10.10 9.37 22.00
N LEU A 175 -9.36 9.75 23.05
CA LEU A 175 -9.00 8.84 24.14
C LEU A 175 -10.18 8.72 25.12
N ASP A 176 -10.62 7.50 25.37
CA ASP A 176 -11.69 7.19 26.31
C ASP A 176 -11.40 5.89 27.05
N LYS A 177 -11.19 5.99 28.37
CA LYS A 177 -10.90 4.83 29.24
C LYS A 177 -12.06 3.84 29.34
N ASN A 178 -13.29 4.29 29.04
CA ASN A 178 -14.48 3.45 29.05
C ASN A 178 -14.83 2.89 27.66
N SER A 179 -14.00 3.17 26.65
CA SER A 179 -14.25 2.65 25.30
C SER A 179 -14.24 1.11 25.30
N PRO A 180 -15.19 0.46 24.61
CA PRO A 180 -15.14 -0.98 24.38
C PRO A 180 -13.98 -1.38 23.45
N TYR A 181 -13.37 -0.42 22.75
CA TYR A 181 -12.19 -0.63 21.94
C TYR A 181 -10.91 -0.36 22.73
N GLN A 182 -10.05 -1.37 22.75
CA GLN A 182 -8.75 -1.31 23.41
C GLN A 182 -7.64 -1.38 22.36
N LEU A 183 -6.70 -0.43 22.45
CA LEU A 183 -5.44 -0.45 21.71
C LEU A 183 -4.33 -0.85 22.66
N ILE A 184 -3.70 -1.99 22.39
CA ILE A 184 -2.59 -2.51 23.18
C ILE A 184 -1.32 -2.44 22.34
N ALA A 185 -0.31 -1.71 22.81
CA ALA A 185 1.00 -1.62 22.19
C ALA A 185 2.08 -2.27 23.06
N SER A 186 3.01 -2.98 22.43
CA SER A 186 4.20 -3.50 23.10
C SER A 186 5.43 -3.42 22.22
N MET A 187 6.62 -3.45 22.83
CA MET A 187 7.88 -3.62 22.14
C MET A 187 8.57 -4.91 22.57
N ASP A 188 8.93 -5.71 21.57
CA ASP A 188 9.75 -6.90 21.73
C ASP A 188 11.15 -6.58 21.17
N THR A 189 12.09 -6.18 22.04
CA THR A 189 13.44 -5.79 21.64
C THR A 189 14.51 -6.65 22.30
N GLU A 190 15.52 -7.03 21.51
CA GLU A 190 16.74 -7.63 22.02
C GLU A 190 17.61 -6.60 22.75
N PRO A 191 18.45 -7.01 23.72
CA PRO A 191 19.47 -6.15 24.30
C PRO A 191 20.39 -5.54 23.23
N VAL A 192 20.82 -4.29 23.44
CA VAL A 192 21.70 -3.59 22.51
C VAL A 192 23.01 -4.36 22.31
N GLN A 193 23.31 -4.72 21.06
CA GLN A 193 24.52 -5.47 20.70
C GLN A 193 25.60 -4.53 20.17
N LYS A 194 26.85 -4.70 20.63
CA LYS A 194 28.02 -4.01 20.06
C LYS A 194 28.76 -4.92 19.08
N LYS A 195 28.86 -4.53 17.81
CA LYS A 195 29.58 -5.26 16.75
C LYS A 195 30.36 -4.29 15.88
N GLN A 196 31.67 -4.51 15.74
CA GLN A 196 32.56 -3.73 14.86
C GLN A 196 32.46 -2.20 15.09
N GLY A 197 32.41 -1.77 16.35
CA GLY A 197 32.30 -0.33 16.69
C GLY A 197 30.89 0.26 16.59
N TRP A 198 29.89 -0.54 16.20
CA TRP A 198 28.49 -0.12 16.13
C TRP A 198 27.65 -0.77 17.23
N TYR A 199 26.78 0.01 17.82
CA TYR A 199 25.67 -0.45 18.65
C TYR A 199 24.46 -0.69 17.76
N TRP A 200 23.74 -1.79 18.00
CA TRP A 200 22.56 -2.20 17.25
C TRP A 200 21.43 -2.51 18.22
N LEU A 201 20.24 -1.95 17.94
CA LEU A 201 18.99 -2.37 18.56
C LEU A 201 18.10 -3.01 17.50
N ARG A 202 17.59 -4.20 17.80
CA ARG A 202 16.68 -4.96 16.94
C ARG A 202 15.49 -5.43 17.75
N GLY A 203 14.35 -5.48 17.10
CA GLY A 203 13.11 -5.92 17.72
C GLY A 203 11.93 -5.65 16.82
N SER A 204 10.77 -5.51 17.46
CA SER A 204 9.54 -5.11 16.79
C SER A 204 8.62 -4.35 17.72
N THR A 205 7.80 -3.49 17.12
CA THR A 205 6.64 -2.89 17.79
C THR A 205 5.43 -3.72 17.39
N GLU A 206 4.65 -4.15 18.37
CA GLU A 206 3.37 -4.81 18.17
C GLU A 206 2.24 -3.90 18.60
N MET A 207 1.14 -3.94 17.84
CA MET A 207 -0.12 -3.36 18.28
C MET A 207 -1.28 -4.30 18.00
N SER A 208 -2.23 -4.34 18.93
CA SER A 208 -3.46 -5.10 18.82
C SER A 208 -4.65 -4.17 19.07
N LEU A 209 -5.66 -4.28 18.21
CA LEU A 209 -6.96 -3.67 18.40
C LEU A 209 -7.93 -4.75 18.87
N ILE A 210 -8.55 -4.52 20.02
CA ILE A 210 -9.49 -5.43 20.65
C ILE A 210 -10.83 -4.73 20.81
N TYR A 211 -11.93 -5.43 20.57
CA TYR A 211 -13.28 -4.96 20.83
C TYR A 211 -14.01 -5.97 21.70
N GLN A 212 -14.46 -5.55 22.89
CA GLN A 212 -15.18 -6.41 23.83
C GLN A 212 -14.48 -7.76 24.14
N GLY A 213 -13.14 -7.75 24.16
CA GLY A 213 -12.31 -8.93 24.43
C GLY A 213 -11.92 -9.74 23.19
N GLU A 214 -12.50 -9.45 22.01
CA GLU A 214 -12.14 -10.09 20.74
C GLU A 214 -11.09 -9.27 19.99
N ALA A 215 -10.03 -9.92 19.50
CA ALA A 215 -9.00 -9.26 18.71
C ALA A 215 -9.52 -8.99 17.28
N LEU A 216 -9.70 -7.72 16.92
CA LEU A 216 -10.12 -7.30 15.59
C LEU A 216 -8.94 -7.21 14.61
N ALA A 217 -7.78 -6.78 15.10
CA ALA A 217 -6.56 -6.70 14.29
C ALA A 217 -5.32 -6.82 15.17
N LYS A 218 -4.25 -7.39 14.61
CA LYS A 218 -2.93 -7.41 15.21
C LYS A 218 -1.88 -7.19 14.12
N LYS A 219 -0.92 -6.29 14.38
CA LYS A 219 0.21 -6.05 13.48
C LYS A 219 1.52 -5.93 14.26
N ARG A 220 2.61 -6.26 13.57
CA ARG A 220 3.98 -6.21 14.08
C ARG A 220 4.88 -5.55 13.04
N TRP A 221 5.61 -4.52 13.44
CA TRP A 221 6.55 -3.79 12.58
C TRP A 221 7.98 -3.95 13.09
N PRO A 222 8.95 -4.26 12.21
CA PRO A 222 10.34 -4.42 12.61
C PRO A 222 10.96 -3.09 13.05
N LEU A 223 11.62 -3.11 14.21
CA LEU A 223 12.47 -2.04 14.71
C LEU A 223 13.92 -2.44 14.52
N LYS A 224 14.66 -1.63 13.76
CA LYS A 224 16.11 -1.75 13.59
C LYS A 224 16.70 -0.36 13.53
N VAL A 225 17.63 -0.09 14.44
CA VAL A 225 18.43 1.14 14.49
C VAL A 225 19.86 0.80 14.91
N SER A 226 20.80 1.64 14.50
CA SER A 226 22.20 1.52 14.89
C SER A 226 22.85 2.89 15.03
N ALA A 227 23.91 2.97 15.83
CA ALA A 227 24.76 4.14 15.98
C ALA A 227 26.15 3.73 16.51
N THR A 228 27.13 4.62 16.40
CA THR A 228 28.48 4.40 16.94
C THR A 228 28.55 4.61 18.45
N ASP A 229 27.55 5.28 19.03
CA ASP A 229 27.38 5.51 20.46
C ASP A 229 26.13 4.79 20.99
N LYS A 230 26.18 4.31 22.24
CA LYS A 230 25.07 3.55 22.85
C LYS A 230 23.85 4.42 23.11
N GLY A 231 24.02 5.62 23.65
CA GLY A 231 22.92 6.56 23.91
C GLY A 231 22.22 6.98 22.61
N MET A 232 23.00 7.16 21.54
CA MET A 232 22.47 7.47 20.22
C MET A 232 21.61 6.36 19.61
N VAL A 233 21.84 5.08 19.95
CA VAL A 233 20.97 3.97 19.51
C VAL A 233 19.60 4.08 20.14
N GLU A 234 19.54 4.32 21.44
CA GLU A 234 18.29 4.44 22.19
C GLU A 234 17.50 5.67 21.74
N GLN A 235 18.17 6.80 21.51
CA GLN A 235 17.54 8.00 20.98
C GLN A 235 16.95 7.75 19.59
N ARG A 236 17.73 7.15 18.67
CA ARG A 236 17.23 6.81 17.31
C ARG A 236 16.04 5.87 17.35
N ALA A 237 15.98 4.95 18.32
CA ALA A 237 14.83 4.07 18.50
C ALA A 237 13.58 4.87 18.87
N LYS A 238 13.70 5.81 19.82
CA LYS A 238 12.61 6.70 20.24
C LYS A 238 12.13 7.58 19.10
N ASP A 239 13.05 8.21 18.37
CA ASP A 239 12.72 9.09 17.24
C ASP A 239 11.97 8.33 16.15
N LYS A 240 12.47 7.13 15.80
CA LYS A 240 11.83 6.26 14.81
C LYS A 240 10.44 5.82 15.26
N LEU A 241 10.26 5.53 16.55
CA LEU A 241 8.96 5.13 17.09
C LEU A 241 7.97 6.31 17.06
N SER A 242 8.41 7.50 17.46
CA SER A 242 7.61 8.73 17.42
C SER A 242 7.14 9.06 15.99
N GLU A 243 8.05 8.99 14.99
CA GLU A 243 7.73 9.23 13.57
C GLU A 243 6.72 8.21 13.02
N ARG A 244 6.79 6.96 13.49
CA ARG A 244 6.05 5.83 12.89
C ARG A 244 4.77 5.45 13.59
N MET A 245 4.56 5.90 14.83
CA MET A 245 3.42 5.45 15.63
C MET A 245 2.06 5.77 14.99
N ALA A 246 1.85 6.99 14.52
CA ALA A 246 0.60 7.36 13.86
C ALA A 246 0.36 6.58 12.54
N PRO A 247 1.35 6.45 11.64
CA PRO A 247 1.22 5.56 10.48
C PRO A 247 0.93 4.09 10.84
N TYR A 248 1.60 3.54 11.85
CA TYR A 248 1.37 2.17 12.29
C TYR A 248 -0.04 1.98 12.88
N LEU A 249 -0.50 2.94 13.68
CA LEU A 249 -1.85 2.92 14.24
C LEU A 249 -2.90 3.00 13.13
N TYR A 250 -2.74 3.93 12.17
CA TYR A 250 -3.64 4.03 11.02
C TYR A 250 -3.69 2.71 10.25
N GLU A 251 -2.53 2.14 9.95
CA GLU A 251 -2.42 0.88 9.25
C GLU A 251 -3.10 -0.30 10.01
N LEU A 252 -3.06 -0.30 11.34
CA LEU A 252 -3.76 -1.29 12.17
C LEU A 252 -5.27 -1.16 12.03
N ILE A 253 -5.81 0.03 12.29
CA ILE A 253 -7.26 0.26 12.37
C ILE A 253 -7.94 0.16 11.00
N THR A 254 -7.23 0.39 9.89
CA THR A 254 -7.76 0.20 8.53
C THR A 254 -7.56 -1.21 7.99
N SER A 255 -6.95 -2.13 8.76
CA SER A 255 -6.71 -3.51 8.34
C SER A 255 -7.78 -4.52 8.79
N VAL A 256 -8.76 -4.06 9.58
CA VAL A 256 -9.90 -4.88 10.01
C VAL A 256 -10.71 -5.31 8.78
N GLN A 257 -11.06 -6.60 8.72
CA GLN A 257 -11.83 -7.21 7.65
C GLN A 257 -13.30 -7.40 8.05
#